data_AF-A0A0F9QMR1-F1
#
_entry.id   AF-A0A0F9QMR1-F1
#
_cell.length_a   1.000
_cell.length_b   1.000
_cell.length_c   1.000
_cell.angle_alpha   90.00
_cell.angle_beta   90.00
_cell.angle_gamma   90.00
#
_symmetry.space_group_name_H-M   'P 1'
#
loop_
_entity.id
_entity.type
_entity.pdbx_description
1 polymer ?
#
loop_
_entity_poly.entity_id
_entity_poly.type
_entity_poly.pdbx_seq_one_letter_code
_entity_poly.pdbx_strand_id
1 'polypeptide(L)'
;MTEENKTKKRITILLIVGIGYLVPWTIMVVMNAGSESTFGPEVVPVFGLPGTMHMLFALVISPLICIIVVMIIPVLIAPVFLRLKKMMLRKYENTFIQLEEDPIDLKKFFKRSVYVFLLTFGLIATLLNYGVFTAESFVNPTRLQEMQVGDESILYNLLTIFGLVGAVLPIVIGLWSIGWIIEDSGLMHYKLSKESSFSYFEIEPVHIRYNAIVKGYAGITGILFLINAAQYWSQFFDDIVGYINFGLLVFYLFPIMMMIMPAYVLYWKFCRPYMTKKLIKNLKESELLLEMKFKS
;
A
#
# COMPACT_ATOMS: atom_id res chain seq x y z
N MET A 1 31.19 10.23 3.88
CA MET A 1 30.13 10.19 2.84
C MET A 1 28.96 11.02 3.34
N THR A 2 28.58 12.09 2.62
CA THR A 2 27.48 12.99 3.03
C THR A 2 26.13 12.24 3.11
N GLU A 3 25.17 12.72 3.90
CA GLU A 3 23.82 12.13 4.00
C GLU A 3 23.10 12.10 2.64
N GLU A 4 23.37 13.10 1.80
CA GLU A 4 22.92 13.13 0.41
C GLU A 4 23.44 11.93 -0.40
N ASN A 5 24.74 11.60 -0.27
CA ASN A 5 25.35 10.45 -0.95
C ASN A 5 24.80 9.12 -0.43
N LYS A 6 24.48 9.00 0.87
CA LYS A 6 23.80 7.83 1.45
C LYS A 6 22.40 7.66 0.85
N THR A 7 21.64 8.75 0.72
CA THR A 7 20.29 8.74 0.15
C THR A 7 20.31 8.32 -1.32
N LYS A 8 21.17 8.95 -2.13
CA LYS A 8 21.34 8.58 -3.54
C LYS A 8 21.70 7.11 -3.69
N LYS A 9 22.67 6.61 -2.92
CA LYS A 9 23.06 5.18 -2.94
C LYS A 9 21.89 4.26 -2.62
N ARG A 10 21.09 4.55 -1.58
CA ARG A 10 19.92 3.73 -1.21
C ARG A 10 18.83 3.76 -2.28
N ILE A 11 18.53 4.92 -2.86
CA ILE A 11 17.58 5.05 -3.97
C ILE A 11 18.05 4.22 -5.17
N THR A 12 19.32 4.33 -5.54
CA THR A 12 19.89 3.57 -6.65
C THR A 12 19.79 2.07 -6.40
N ILE A 13 20.10 1.59 -5.19
CA ILE A 13 19.95 0.18 -4.83
C ILE A 13 18.49 -0.27 -4.96
N LEU A 14 17.55 0.50 -4.40
CA LEU A 14 16.12 0.19 -4.50
C LEU A 14 15.67 0.13 -5.97
N LEU A 15 16.04 1.12 -6.80
CA LEU A 15 15.68 1.12 -8.21
C LEU A 15 16.30 -0.05 -8.98
N ILE A 16 17.57 -0.37 -8.74
CA ILE A 16 18.24 -1.52 -9.38
C ILE A 16 17.54 -2.83 -9.00
N VAL A 17 17.24 -3.03 -7.71
CA VAL A 17 16.57 -4.25 -7.23
C VAL A 17 15.14 -4.34 -7.78
N GLY A 18 14.40 -3.24 -7.78
CA GLY A 18 13.04 -3.18 -8.31
C GLY A 18 12.97 -3.43 -9.81
N ILE A 19 13.81 -2.73 -10.60
CA ILE A 19 13.90 -2.92 -12.05
C ILE A 19 14.42 -4.31 -12.38
N GLY A 20 15.45 -4.77 -11.68
CA GLY A 20 16.02 -6.11 -11.83
C GLY A 20 15.03 -7.24 -11.51
N TYR A 21 14.00 -6.98 -10.71
CA TYR A 21 12.91 -7.92 -10.49
C TYR A 21 11.79 -7.79 -11.55
N LEU A 22 11.30 -6.57 -11.79
CA LEU A 22 10.14 -6.33 -12.65
C LEU A 22 10.43 -6.62 -14.13
N VAL A 23 11.63 -6.30 -14.63
CA VAL A 23 11.96 -6.45 -16.05
C VAL A 23 12.02 -7.93 -16.46
N PRO A 24 12.77 -8.83 -15.77
CA PRO A 24 12.78 -10.24 -16.13
C PRO A 24 11.39 -10.88 -16.06
N TRP A 25 10.60 -10.53 -15.03
CA TRP A 25 9.23 -11.05 -14.89
C TRP A 25 8.32 -10.58 -16.02
N THR A 26 8.43 -9.32 -16.42
CA THR A 26 7.69 -8.77 -17.56
C THR A 26 8.10 -9.45 -18.86
N ILE A 27 9.41 -9.63 -19.08
CA ILE A 27 9.93 -10.34 -20.27
C ILE A 27 9.39 -11.77 -20.30
N MET A 28 9.44 -12.49 -19.17
CA MET A 28 8.91 -13.86 -19.08
C MET A 28 7.42 -13.91 -19.43
N VAL A 29 6.60 -12.98 -18.92
CA VAL A 29 5.17 -12.91 -19.25
C VAL A 29 4.94 -12.59 -20.73
N VAL A 30 5.70 -11.65 -21.32
CA VAL A 30 5.61 -11.33 -22.75
C VAL A 30 6.04 -12.51 -23.62
N MET A 31 7.10 -13.22 -23.24
CA MET A 31 7.58 -14.40 -23.96
C MET A 31 6.55 -15.54 -23.91
N ASN A 32 5.93 -15.76 -22.76
CA ASN A 32 4.86 -16.75 -22.60
C ASN A 32 3.56 -16.33 -23.32
N ALA A 33 3.35 -15.03 -23.55
CA ALA A 33 2.23 -14.54 -24.36
C ALA A 33 2.31 -14.94 -25.83
N GLY A 34 3.52 -15.07 -26.38
CA GLY A 34 3.70 -15.53 -27.76
C GLY A 34 3.25 -16.97 -27.99
N SER A 35 3.30 -17.81 -26.96
CA SER A 35 2.95 -19.24 -27.05
C SER A 35 1.45 -19.55 -26.88
N GLU A 36 0.64 -18.60 -26.40
CA GLU A 36 -0.83 -18.77 -26.27
C GLU A 36 -1.56 -18.76 -27.63
N SER A 37 -0.85 -18.45 -28.73
CA SER A 37 -1.42 -18.37 -30.09
C SER A 37 -1.94 -19.69 -30.66
N THR A 38 -1.69 -20.82 -30.02
CA THR A 38 -2.07 -22.17 -30.53
C THR A 38 -3.48 -22.64 -30.17
N PHE A 39 -4.14 -22.07 -29.14
CA PHE A 39 -5.46 -22.55 -28.66
C PHE A 39 -6.56 -21.47 -28.63
N GLY A 40 -6.30 -20.27 -29.14
CA GLY A 40 -7.22 -19.12 -29.11
C GLY A 40 -7.08 -18.30 -27.83
N PRO A 41 -7.47 -17.01 -27.84
CA PRO A 41 -7.27 -16.14 -26.68
C PRO A 41 -8.23 -16.54 -25.56
N GLU A 42 -7.72 -17.23 -24.55
CA GLU A 42 -8.47 -17.49 -23.32
C GLU A 42 -8.65 -16.17 -22.57
N VAL A 43 -9.89 -15.69 -22.51
CA VAL A 43 -10.24 -14.37 -21.96
C VAL A 43 -10.51 -14.46 -20.46
N VAL A 44 -9.90 -13.56 -19.69
CA VAL A 44 -10.19 -13.35 -18.26
C VAL A 44 -11.42 -12.45 -18.12
N PRO A 45 -12.51 -12.93 -17.47
CA PRO A 45 -13.80 -12.24 -17.46
C PRO A 45 -13.78 -10.81 -16.92
N VAL A 46 -13.00 -10.52 -15.87
CA VAL A 46 -13.07 -9.22 -15.16
C VAL A 46 -12.65 -8.02 -16.04
N PHE A 47 -11.72 -8.22 -16.98
CA PHE A 47 -11.29 -7.16 -17.90
C PHE A 47 -11.61 -7.45 -19.37
N GLY A 48 -12.10 -8.64 -19.70
CA GLY A 48 -12.29 -9.06 -21.09
C GLY A 48 -10.96 -9.12 -21.87
N LEU A 49 -9.84 -9.36 -21.18
CA LEU A 49 -8.50 -9.41 -21.76
C LEU A 49 -7.98 -10.85 -21.83
N PRO A 50 -7.14 -11.20 -22.82
CA PRO A 50 -6.38 -12.45 -22.80
C PRO A 50 -5.60 -12.62 -21.48
N GLY A 51 -5.42 -13.85 -21.00
CA GLY A 51 -4.72 -14.16 -19.75
C GLY A 51 -3.37 -13.46 -19.61
N THR A 52 -2.57 -13.44 -20.67
CA THR A 52 -1.29 -12.73 -20.70
C THR A 52 -1.41 -11.22 -20.60
N MET A 53 -2.41 -10.61 -21.24
CA MET A 53 -2.70 -9.18 -21.10
C MET A 53 -3.21 -8.83 -19.69
N HIS A 54 -3.97 -9.73 -19.05
CA HIS A 54 -4.37 -9.60 -17.65
C HIS A 54 -3.15 -9.61 -16.72
N MET A 55 -2.19 -10.51 -16.95
CA MET A 55 -0.95 -10.57 -16.18
C MET A 55 -0.07 -9.32 -16.40
N LEU A 56 0.02 -8.81 -17.64
CA LEU A 56 0.69 -7.55 -17.94
C LEU A 56 0.04 -6.36 -17.24
N PHE A 57 -1.29 -6.34 -17.17
CA PHE A 57 -2.01 -5.32 -16.40
C PHE A 57 -1.59 -5.36 -14.93
N ALA A 58 -1.58 -6.54 -14.31
CA ALA A 58 -1.19 -6.69 -12.91
C ALA A 58 0.31 -6.37 -12.66
N LEU A 59 1.21 -6.67 -13.59
CA LEU A 59 2.66 -6.47 -13.44
C LEU A 59 3.16 -5.07 -13.77
N VAL A 60 2.57 -4.44 -14.79
CA VAL A 60 3.09 -3.21 -15.37
C VAL A 60 2.14 -2.06 -15.09
N ILE A 61 0.86 -2.24 -15.45
CA ILE A 61 -0.12 -1.16 -15.35
C ILE A 61 -0.42 -0.85 -13.88
N SER A 62 -0.61 -1.86 -13.03
CA SER A 62 -0.92 -1.66 -11.62
C SER A 62 0.19 -0.89 -10.86
N PRO A 63 1.49 -1.24 -10.97
CA PRO A 63 2.55 -0.41 -10.38
C PRO A 63 2.61 1.02 -10.93
N LEU A 64 2.32 1.23 -12.22
CA LEU A 64 2.22 2.59 -12.78
C LEU A 64 1.05 3.38 -12.17
N ILE A 65 -0.11 2.73 -11.97
CA ILE A 65 -1.23 3.35 -11.27
C ILE A 65 -0.85 3.66 -9.81
N CYS A 66 -0.10 2.78 -9.13
CA CYS A 66 0.40 3.05 -7.77
C CYS A 66 1.24 4.34 -7.72
N ILE A 67 2.06 4.62 -8.73
CA ILE A 67 2.82 5.88 -8.85
C ILE A 67 1.88 7.09 -8.96
N ILE A 68 0.83 6.99 -9.78
CA ILE A 68 -0.13 8.09 -9.93
C ILE A 68 -0.87 8.31 -8.60
N VAL A 69 -1.33 7.23 -7.98
CA VAL A 69 -2.10 7.24 -6.74
C VAL A 69 -1.29 7.81 -5.57
N VAL A 70 -0.02 7.41 -5.40
CA VAL A 70 0.84 7.90 -4.31
C VAL A 70 1.14 9.40 -4.42
N MET A 71 1.04 9.95 -5.63
CA MET A 71 1.25 11.38 -5.90
C MET A 71 -0.02 12.20 -5.70
N ILE A 72 -1.18 11.65 -6.07
CA ILE A 72 -2.46 12.39 -6.07
C ILE A 72 -3.19 12.24 -4.72
N ILE A 73 -3.35 11.02 -4.21
CA ILE A 73 -4.23 10.74 -3.08
C ILE A 73 -3.79 11.45 -1.79
N PRO A 74 -2.51 11.47 -1.39
CA PRO A 74 -2.07 12.23 -0.22
C PRO A 74 -2.38 13.72 -0.33
N VAL A 75 -2.22 14.29 -1.51
CA VAL A 75 -2.44 15.73 -1.77
C VAL A 75 -3.92 16.09 -1.61
N LEU A 76 -4.83 15.20 -2.01
CA LEU A 76 -6.27 15.41 -1.92
C LEU A 76 -6.83 15.06 -0.55
N ILE A 77 -6.48 13.88 -0.01
CA ILE A 77 -7.14 13.30 1.15
C ILE A 77 -6.50 13.73 2.48
N ALA A 78 -5.17 13.93 2.54
CA ALA A 78 -4.55 14.33 3.80
C ALA A 78 -5.11 15.66 4.35
N PRO A 79 -5.34 16.71 3.53
CA PRO A 79 -5.99 17.94 4.01
C PRO A 79 -7.43 17.71 4.51
N VAL A 80 -8.19 16.83 3.84
CA VAL A 80 -9.56 16.49 4.25
C VAL A 80 -9.53 15.77 5.60
N PHE A 81 -8.64 14.79 5.77
CA PHE A 81 -8.45 14.10 7.04
C PHE A 81 -8.10 15.08 8.17
N LEU A 82 -7.19 16.03 7.94
CA LEU A 82 -6.84 17.05 8.93
C LEU A 82 -8.01 17.97 9.29
N ARG A 83 -8.88 18.32 8.33
CA ARG A 83 -10.10 19.09 8.58
C ARG A 83 -11.11 18.29 9.41
N LEU A 84 -11.38 17.04 9.05
CA LEU A 84 -12.27 16.15 9.81
C LEU A 84 -11.76 15.93 11.24
N LYS A 85 -10.45 15.70 11.39
CA LYS A 85 -9.81 15.62 12.70
C LYS A 85 -10.04 16.90 13.51
N LYS A 86 -9.82 18.09 12.93
CA LYS A 86 -10.04 19.37 13.62
C LYS A 86 -11.50 19.54 14.07
N MET A 87 -12.46 19.06 13.27
CA MET A 87 -13.87 19.07 13.65
C MET A 87 -14.17 18.16 14.83
N MET A 88 -13.59 16.96 14.88
CA MET A 88 -13.79 15.99 15.97
C MET A 88 -13.00 16.35 17.25
N LEU A 89 -11.83 16.95 17.10
CA LEU A 89 -10.88 17.23 18.19
C LEU A 89 -10.67 18.73 18.39
N ARG A 90 -11.76 19.49 18.53
CA ARG A 90 -11.74 20.96 18.69
C ARG A 90 -10.89 21.47 19.86
N LYS A 91 -10.60 20.60 20.85
CA LYS A 91 -9.79 20.92 22.03
C LYS A 91 -8.28 20.83 21.80
N TYR A 92 -7.85 20.27 20.67
CA TYR A 92 -6.44 20.09 20.33
C TYR A 92 -6.03 21.08 19.25
N GLU A 93 -4.88 21.70 19.44
CA GLU A 93 -4.21 22.54 18.45
C GLU A 93 -3.17 21.70 17.71
N ASN A 94 -2.89 22.03 16.45
CA ASN A 94 -1.88 21.33 15.68
C ASN A 94 -0.62 22.19 15.63
N THR A 95 0.55 21.57 15.79
CA THR A 95 1.86 22.19 15.59
C THR A 95 2.70 21.33 14.64
N PHE A 96 3.83 21.87 14.22
CA PHE A 96 4.77 21.22 13.33
C PHE A 96 6.13 21.14 13.99
N ILE A 97 6.72 19.94 13.98
CA ILE A 97 8.14 19.78 14.32
C ILE A 97 8.90 19.68 13.02
N GLN A 98 9.91 20.54 12.85
CA GLN A 98 10.81 20.45 11.72
C GLN A 98 11.66 19.19 11.86
N LEU A 99 11.21 18.15 11.17
CA LEU A 99 12.01 16.94 10.97
C LEU A 99 13.14 17.27 10.01
N GLU A 100 14.35 16.85 10.35
CA GLU A 100 15.48 16.90 9.43
C GLU A 100 15.16 16.08 8.17
N GLU A 101 15.77 16.44 7.05
CA GLU A 101 15.68 15.65 5.83
C GLU A 101 16.48 14.34 6.02
N ASP A 102 15.85 13.38 6.70
CA ASP A 102 16.43 12.06 6.86
C ASP A 102 16.64 11.39 5.49
N PRO A 103 17.63 10.49 5.34
CA PRO A 103 17.76 9.62 4.20
C PRO A 103 16.61 8.59 4.15
N ILE A 104 16.37 7.95 2.99
CA ILE A 104 15.41 6.83 2.92
C ILE A 104 15.83 5.75 3.93
N ASP A 105 14.97 5.49 4.91
CA ASP A 105 15.16 4.40 5.87
C ASP A 105 14.59 3.09 5.32
N LEU A 106 15.48 2.12 5.06
CA LEU A 106 15.12 0.79 4.57
C LEU A 106 14.29 0.00 5.60
N LYS A 107 14.53 0.21 6.90
CA LYS A 107 13.72 -0.43 7.96
C LYS A 107 12.30 0.10 7.92
N LYS A 108 12.14 1.42 7.75
CA LYS A 108 10.84 2.06 7.58
C LYS A 108 10.14 1.58 6.31
N PHE A 109 10.85 1.50 5.18
CA PHE A 109 10.33 0.96 3.93
C PHE A 109 9.83 -0.48 4.11
N PHE A 110 10.66 -1.38 4.65
CA PHE A 110 10.27 -2.78 4.89
C PHE A 110 9.04 -2.90 5.79
N LYS A 111 8.98 -2.14 6.89
CA LYS A 111 7.82 -2.09 7.78
C LYS A 111 6.56 -1.62 7.03
N ARG A 112 6.68 -0.59 6.18
CA ARG A 112 5.59 -0.11 5.32
C ARG A 112 5.15 -1.19 4.32
N SER A 113 6.08 -1.92 3.72
CA SER A 113 5.80 -3.04 2.80
C SER A 113 5.01 -4.16 3.47
N VAL A 114 5.36 -4.54 4.70
CA VAL A 114 4.61 -5.56 5.47
C VAL A 114 3.17 -5.12 5.70
N TYR A 115 2.94 -3.85 6.04
CA TYR A 115 1.57 -3.38 6.22
C TYR A 115 0.79 -3.25 4.91
N VAL A 116 1.46 -2.89 3.81
CA VAL A 116 0.84 -2.90 2.47
C VAL A 116 0.45 -4.33 2.09
N PHE A 117 1.33 -5.31 2.32
CA PHE A 117 1.04 -6.73 2.11
C PHE A 117 -0.20 -7.16 2.91
N LEU A 118 -0.20 -6.95 4.22
CA LEU A 118 -1.33 -7.34 5.08
C LEU A 118 -2.63 -6.65 4.66
N LEU A 119 -2.58 -5.35 4.35
CA LEU A 119 -3.77 -4.61 3.91
C LEU A 119 -4.27 -5.09 2.54
N THR A 120 -3.36 -5.46 1.63
CA THR A 120 -3.73 -5.97 0.30
C THR A 120 -4.53 -7.25 0.43
N PHE A 121 -4.01 -8.24 1.17
CA PHE A 121 -4.71 -9.50 1.38
C PHE A 121 -6.01 -9.35 2.18
N GLY A 122 -5.99 -8.51 3.23
CA GLY A 122 -7.19 -8.22 4.01
C GLY A 122 -8.29 -7.55 3.20
N LEU A 123 -7.92 -6.62 2.31
CA LEU A 123 -8.86 -5.94 1.43
C LEU A 123 -9.35 -6.86 0.31
N ILE A 124 -8.51 -7.73 -0.26
CA ILE A 124 -8.93 -8.79 -1.19
C ILE A 124 -10.00 -9.67 -0.53
N ALA A 125 -9.74 -10.20 0.66
CA ALA A 125 -10.68 -11.04 1.40
C ALA A 125 -12.03 -10.33 1.62
N THR A 126 -11.97 -9.04 1.97
CA THR A 126 -13.15 -8.22 2.19
C THR A 126 -13.94 -8.02 0.90
N LEU A 127 -13.28 -7.64 -0.20
CA LEU A 127 -13.94 -7.39 -1.48
C LEU A 127 -14.60 -8.64 -2.06
N LEU A 128 -13.97 -9.81 -1.88
CA LEU A 128 -14.55 -11.09 -2.26
C LEU A 128 -15.77 -11.44 -1.40
N ASN A 129 -15.67 -11.30 -0.07
CA ASN A 129 -16.79 -11.57 0.84
C ASN A 129 -18.01 -10.67 0.60
N TYR A 130 -17.79 -9.43 0.17
CA TYR A 130 -18.88 -8.50 -0.19
C TYR A 130 -19.37 -8.67 -1.64
N GLY A 131 -18.82 -9.61 -2.41
CA GLY A 131 -19.23 -9.86 -3.79
C GLY A 131 -18.88 -8.73 -4.77
N VAL A 132 -17.94 -7.84 -4.40
CA VAL A 132 -17.42 -6.82 -5.32
C VAL A 132 -16.65 -7.48 -6.46
N PHE A 133 -15.95 -8.55 -6.12
CA PHE A 133 -15.25 -9.44 -7.04
C PHE A 133 -15.64 -10.88 -6.75
N THR A 134 -15.55 -11.73 -7.77
CA THR A 134 -15.56 -13.19 -7.60
C THR A 134 -14.19 -13.74 -8.01
N ALA A 135 -13.69 -14.77 -7.32
CA ALA A 135 -12.36 -15.32 -7.61
C ALA A 135 -12.29 -15.88 -9.05
N GLU A 136 -13.40 -16.46 -9.50
CA GLU A 136 -13.61 -16.99 -10.85
C GLU A 136 -13.41 -15.92 -11.93
N SER A 137 -13.72 -14.65 -11.64
CA SER A 137 -13.59 -13.57 -12.63
C SER A 137 -12.14 -13.22 -13.00
N PHE A 138 -11.17 -13.69 -12.20
CA PHE A 138 -9.72 -13.46 -12.41
C PHE A 138 -9.01 -14.65 -13.06
N VAL A 139 -9.73 -15.72 -13.37
CA VAL A 139 -9.19 -16.92 -14.00
C VAL A 139 -9.89 -17.13 -15.34
N ASN A 140 -9.17 -17.66 -16.33
CA ASN A 140 -9.80 -18.01 -17.59
C ASN A 140 -10.69 -19.27 -17.43
N PRO A 141 -11.70 -19.48 -18.29
CA PRO A 141 -12.65 -20.59 -18.11
C PRO A 141 -12.03 -21.98 -18.18
N THR A 142 -11.01 -22.20 -19.02
CA THR A 142 -10.34 -23.49 -19.16
C THR A 142 -9.61 -23.86 -17.87
N ARG A 143 -8.82 -22.95 -17.34
CA ARG A 143 -8.10 -23.14 -16.07
C ARG A 143 -9.07 -23.25 -14.90
N LEU A 144 -10.18 -22.53 -14.93
CA LEU A 144 -11.23 -22.68 -13.93
C LEU A 144 -11.80 -24.10 -13.92
N GLN A 145 -12.05 -24.70 -15.09
CA GLN A 145 -12.49 -26.10 -15.18
C GLN A 145 -11.42 -27.06 -14.66
N GLU A 146 -10.15 -26.86 -15.01
CA GLU A 146 -9.04 -27.67 -14.48
C GLU A 146 -8.95 -27.61 -12.96
N MET A 147 -9.09 -26.42 -12.36
CA MET A 147 -9.09 -26.24 -10.91
C MET A 147 -10.28 -26.94 -10.24
N GLN A 148 -11.46 -26.87 -10.84
CA GLN A 148 -12.67 -27.54 -10.32
C GLN A 148 -12.55 -29.06 -10.37
N VAL A 149 -11.87 -29.62 -11.36
CA VAL A 149 -11.61 -31.06 -11.44
C VAL A 149 -10.55 -31.51 -10.44
N GLY A 150 -9.58 -30.63 -10.11
CA GLY A 150 -8.51 -30.92 -9.16
C GLY A 150 -8.83 -30.63 -7.69
N ASP A 151 -10.07 -30.26 -7.35
CA ASP A 151 -10.47 -29.78 -6.01
C ASP A 151 -9.61 -28.61 -5.47
N GLU A 152 -9.01 -27.82 -6.37
CA GLU A 152 -8.22 -26.65 -6.00
C GLU A 152 -9.12 -25.44 -5.73
N SER A 153 -8.98 -24.83 -4.55
CA SER A 153 -9.63 -23.56 -4.24
C SER A 153 -9.08 -22.44 -5.12
N ILE A 154 -9.97 -21.92 -5.98
CA ILE A 154 -9.72 -20.83 -6.92
C ILE A 154 -9.19 -19.58 -6.20
N LEU A 155 -9.62 -19.35 -4.95
CA LEU A 155 -9.19 -18.23 -4.11
C LEU A 155 -7.69 -18.26 -3.82
N TYR A 156 -7.14 -19.45 -3.58
CA TYR A 156 -5.75 -19.62 -3.19
C TYR A 156 -4.82 -19.94 -4.36
N ASN A 157 -5.37 -19.98 -5.58
CA ASN A 157 -4.57 -20.11 -6.78
C ASN A 157 -3.71 -18.86 -6.99
N LEU A 158 -2.44 -19.09 -7.34
CA LEU A 158 -1.42 -18.04 -7.47
C LEU A 158 -1.76 -16.99 -8.54
N LEU A 159 -2.36 -17.41 -9.66
CA LEU A 159 -2.74 -16.50 -10.74
C LEU A 159 -3.92 -15.61 -10.31
N THR A 160 -4.92 -16.20 -9.66
CA THR A 160 -6.05 -15.47 -9.08
C THR A 160 -5.58 -14.41 -8.08
N ILE A 161 -4.73 -14.81 -7.13
CA ILE A 161 -4.15 -13.89 -6.14
C ILE A 161 -3.38 -12.78 -6.83
N PHE A 162 -2.58 -13.12 -7.85
CA PHE A 162 -1.79 -12.13 -8.57
C PHE A 162 -2.66 -11.08 -9.27
N GLY A 163 -3.73 -11.50 -9.95
CA GLY A 163 -4.71 -10.61 -10.57
C GLY A 163 -5.42 -9.73 -9.54
N LEU A 164 -5.85 -10.31 -8.42
CA LEU A 164 -6.49 -9.60 -7.31
C LEU A 164 -5.54 -8.58 -6.66
N VAL A 165 -4.28 -8.94 -6.43
CA VAL A 165 -3.24 -8.01 -5.96
C VAL A 165 -3.08 -6.86 -6.94
N GLY A 166 -3.01 -7.14 -8.25
CA GLY A 166 -2.92 -6.10 -9.29
C GLY A 166 -4.09 -5.10 -9.22
N ALA A 167 -5.31 -5.57 -8.98
CA ALA A 167 -6.48 -4.69 -8.88
C ALA A 167 -6.54 -3.89 -7.57
N VAL A 168 -6.15 -4.52 -6.44
CA VAL A 168 -6.31 -3.96 -5.09
C VAL A 168 -5.14 -3.08 -4.66
N LEU A 169 -3.92 -3.39 -5.09
CA LEU A 169 -2.68 -2.71 -4.66
C LEU A 169 -2.70 -1.19 -4.84
N PRO A 170 -3.22 -0.61 -5.95
CA PRO A 170 -3.28 0.84 -6.10
C PRO A 170 -4.12 1.51 -5.01
N ILE A 171 -5.25 0.92 -4.64
CA ILE A 171 -6.13 1.42 -3.57
C ILE A 171 -5.39 1.41 -2.23
N VAL A 172 -4.71 0.29 -1.95
CA VAL A 172 -3.91 0.10 -0.73
C VAL A 172 -2.80 1.13 -0.63
N ILE A 173 -2.08 1.39 -1.73
CA ILE A 173 -1.03 2.42 -1.78
C ILE A 173 -1.61 3.82 -1.58
N GLY A 174 -2.78 4.11 -2.14
CA GLY A 174 -3.50 5.36 -1.88
C GLY A 174 -3.77 5.57 -0.40
N LEU A 175 -4.32 4.57 0.28
CA LEU A 175 -4.61 4.62 1.71
C LEU A 175 -3.33 4.78 2.54
N TRP A 176 -2.28 4.01 2.25
CA TRP A 176 -1.04 4.05 3.01
C TRP A 176 -0.25 5.34 2.82
N SER A 177 -0.27 5.90 1.61
CA SER A 177 0.47 7.12 1.29
C SER A 177 -0.04 8.36 2.06
N ILE A 178 -1.32 8.39 2.45
CA ILE A 178 -1.85 9.40 3.38
C ILE A 178 -1.17 9.27 4.75
N GLY A 179 -1.02 8.05 5.26
CA GLY A 179 -0.34 7.78 6.51
C GLY A 179 1.13 8.16 6.46
N TRP A 180 1.80 7.86 5.34
CA TRP A 180 3.20 8.22 5.12
C TRP A 180 3.38 9.73 5.14
N ILE A 181 2.53 10.50 4.44
CA ILE A 181 2.71 11.95 4.37
C ILE A 181 2.46 12.64 5.71
N ILE A 182 1.47 12.19 6.49
CA ILE A 182 1.19 12.78 7.80
C ILE A 182 2.32 12.42 8.79
N GLU A 183 2.89 11.22 8.67
CA GLU A 183 4.03 10.79 9.47
C GLU A 183 5.30 11.58 9.13
N ASP A 184 5.62 11.67 7.84
CA ASP A 184 6.87 12.27 7.34
C ASP A 184 6.84 13.80 7.35
N SER A 185 5.67 14.40 7.58
CA SER A 185 5.49 15.85 7.76
C SER A 185 5.60 16.29 9.22
N GLY A 186 5.90 15.43 10.19
CA GLY A 186 6.16 15.89 11.57
C GLY A 186 5.00 16.64 12.24
N LEU A 187 3.77 16.42 11.75
CA LEU A 187 2.58 17.03 12.33
C LEU A 187 2.31 16.45 13.72
N MET A 188 2.26 17.32 14.71
CA MET A 188 1.92 17.01 16.09
C MET A 188 0.62 17.71 16.46
N HIS A 189 -0.12 17.17 17.42
CA HIS A 189 -1.12 17.94 18.15
C HIS A 189 -0.66 18.20 19.58
N TYR A 190 -1.21 19.24 20.18
CA TYR A 190 -1.06 19.50 21.59
C TYR A 190 -2.37 20.03 22.19
N LYS A 191 -2.53 19.85 23.50
CA LYS A 191 -3.63 20.43 24.27
C LYS A 191 -3.04 21.17 25.46
N LEU A 192 -3.20 22.49 25.48
CA LEU A 192 -2.83 23.31 26.62
C LEU A 192 -3.90 23.16 27.71
N SER A 193 -3.45 22.92 28.94
CA SER A 193 -4.36 22.99 30.08
C SER A 193 -4.75 24.43 30.37
N LYS A 194 -6.01 24.64 30.76
CA LYS A 194 -6.53 25.95 31.14
C LYS A 194 -6.28 26.30 32.60
N GLU A 195 -5.86 25.33 33.42
CA GLU A 195 -5.65 25.52 34.87
C GLU A 195 -4.18 25.73 35.19
N SER A 196 -3.90 26.77 35.99
CA SER A 196 -2.57 27.26 36.37
C SER A 196 -1.80 26.35 37.35
N SER A 197 -2.25 25.12 37.57
CA SER A 197 -1.60 24.13 38.43
C SER A 197 -1.09 22.97 37.57
N PHE A 198 0.23 22.75 37.57
CA PHE A 198 0.96 21.52 37.22
C PHE A 198 0.25 20.50 36.32
N SER A 199 -0.28 20.93 35.18
CA SER A 199 -1.11 20.08 34.34
C SER A 199 -0.30 19.61 33.14
N TYR A 200 -0.29 18.30 32.94
CA TYR A 200 0.45 17.64 31.87
C TYR A 200 -0.05 18.11 30.50
N PHE A 201 0.89 18.41 29.60
CA PHE A 201 0.59 18.64 28.20
C PHE A 201 0.44 17.29 27.48
N GLU A 202 -0.68 17.10 26.79
CA GLU A 202 -0.85 15.96 25.89
C GLU A 202 -0.27 16.34 24.53
N ILE A 203 0.83 15.72 24.13
CA ILE A 203 1.41 15.84 22.79
C ILE A 203 1.36 14.47 22.13
N GLU A 204 0.70 14.37 20.97
CA GLU A 204 0.66 13.14 20.18
C GLU A 204 0.83 13.44 18.67
N PRO A 205 1.61 12.62 17.94
CA PRO A 205 1.70 12.72 16.49
C PRO A 205 0.38 12.46 15.79
N VAL A 206 0.04 13.30 14.81
CA VAL A 206 -1.25 13.22 14.11
C VAL A 206 -1.40 11.91 13.32
N HIS A 207 -0.29 11.39 12.81
CA HIS A 207 -0.30 10.16 12.02
C HIS A 207 -0.67 8.93 12.83
N ILE A 208 -0.52 8.91 14.17
CA ILE A 208 -0.81 7.73 15.00
C ILE A 208 -2.25 7.30 14.82
N ARG A 209 -3.20 8.24 14.83
CA ARG A 209 -4.62 7.92 14.72
C ARG A 209 -5.00 7.36 13.35
N TYR A 210 -4.56 8.01 12.28
CA TYR A 210 -4.81 7.51 10.92
C TYR A 210 -4.16 6.12 10.74
N ASN A 211 -2.89 6.00 11.10
CA ASN A 211 -2.15 4.76 10.98
C ASN A 211 -2.73 3.66 11.89
N ALA A 212 -3.27 3.98 13.06
CA ALA A 212 -3.90 2.99 13.93
C ALA A 212 -5.14 2.36 13.29
N ILE A 213 -5.97 3.16 12.61
CA ILE A 213 -7.15 2.66 11.89
C ILE A 213 -6.71 1.73 10.75
N VAL A 214 -5.80 2.21 9.90
CA VAL A 214 -5.34 1.44 8.73
C VAL A 214 -4.57 0.19 9.15
N LYS A 215 -3.69 0.28 10.15
CA LYS A 215 -2.95 -0.88 10.71
C LYS A 215 -3.88 -1.85 11.40
N GLY A 216 -4.85 -1.38 12.17
CA GLY A 216 -5.80 -2.23 12.89
C GLY A 216 -6.59 -3.08 11.90
N TYR A 217 -7.13 -2.45 10.85
CA TYR A 217 -7.82 -3.17 9.80
C TYR A 217 -6.89 -4.12 9.03
N ALA A 218 -5.71 -3.65 8.58
CA ALA A 218 -4.73 -4.48 7.87
C ALA A 218 -4.28 -5.70 8.70
N GLY A 219 -4.04 -5.49 10.00
CA GLY A 219 -3.64 -6.53 10.93
C GLY A 219 -4.72 -7.58 11.10
N ILE A 220 -5.93 -7.19 11.48
CA ILE A 220 -7.02 -8.15 11.74
C ILE A 220 -7.38 -8.91 10.47
N THR A 221 -7.69 -8.21 9.37
CA THR A 221 -8.16 -8.85 8.13
C THR A 221 -7.05 -9.62 7.41
N GLY A 222 -5.83 -9.09 7.36
CA GLY A 222 -4.69 -9.77 6.76
C GLY A 222 -4.28 -11.03 7.53
N ILE A 223 -4.25 -10.98 8.87
CA ILE A 223 -3.93 -12.17 9.69
C ILE A 223 -5.01 -13.24 9.54
N LEU A 224 -6.30 -12.86 9.57
CA LEU A 224 -7.40 -13.82 9.37
C LEU A 224 -7.33 -14.47 7.98
N PHE A 225 -7.00 -13.70 6.94
CA PHE A 225 -6.76 -14.26 5.61
C PHE A 225 -5.62 -15.30 5.63
N LEU A 226 -4.49 -14.98 6.25
CA LEU A 226 -3.35 -15.90 6.34
C LEU A 226 -3.67 -17.16 7.14
N ILE A 227 -4.45 -17.05 8.22
CA ILE A 227 -4.92 -18.20 9.00
C ILE A 227 -5.80 -19.10 8.13
N ASN A 228 -6.76 -18.53 7.39
CA ASN A 228 -7.63 -19.30 6.51
C ASN A 228 -6.86 -19.96 5.37
N ALA A 229 -5.87 -19.26 4.79
CA ALA A 229 -4.98 -19.81 3.78
C ALA A 229 -4.13 -20.95 4.34
N ALA A 230 -3.61 -20.81 5.58
CA ALA A 230 -2.85 -21.86 6.24
C ALA A 230 -3.73 -23.08 6.54
N GLN A 231 -4.96 -22.88 7.01
CA GLN A 231 -5.92 -23.96 7.23
C GLN A 231 -6.24 -24.69 5.93
N TYR A 232 -6.50 -23.97 4.85
CA TYR A 232 -6.73 -24.56 3.53
C TYR A 232 -5.54 -25.41 3.07
N TRP A 233 -4.33 -24.84 3.06
CA TRP A 233 -3.14 -25.55 2.59
C TRP A 233 -2.69 -26.68 3.52
N SER A 234 -3.06 -26.63 4.80
CA SER A 234 -2.75 -27.70 5.76
C SER A 234 -3.37 -29.05 5.39
N GLN A 235 -4.46 -29.06 4.62
CA GLN A 235 -5.07 -30.28 4.09
C GLN A 235 -4.18 -30.99 3.07
N PHE A 236 -3.18 -30.28 2.53
CA PHE A 236 -2.26 -30.76 1.50
C PHE A 236 -0.81 -30.85 2.02
N PHE A 237 -0.57 -30.70 3.33
CA PHE A 237 0.77 -30.74 3.93
C PHE A 237 1.37 -32.15 4.02
N ASP A 238 0.59 -33.18 3.75
CA ASP A 238 1.17 -34.53 3.57
C ASP A 238 2.01 -34.62 2.28
N ASP A 239 1.84 -33.66 1.35
CA ASP A 239 2.65 -33.46 0.17
C ASP A 239 3.53 -32.20 0.29
N ILE A 240 4.74 -32.26 -0.26
CA ILE A 240 5.65 -31.11 -0.36
C ILE A 240 4.98 -29.93 -1.09
N VAL A 241 4.05 -30.24 -1.98
CA VAL A 241 3.26 -29.26 -2.74
C VAL A 241 2.50 -28.29 -1.84
N GLY A 242 1.88 -28.77 -0.75
CA GLY A 242 1.14 -27.91 0.18
C GLY A 242 2.04 -26.89 0.88
N TYR A 243 3.21 -27.33 1.36
CA TYR A 243 4.20 -26.43 1.97
C TYR A 243 4.75 -25.41 0.97
N ILE A 244 5.04 -25.84 -0.26
CA ILE A 244 5.54 -24.96 -1.32
C ILE A 244 4.48 -23.89 -1.63
N ASN A 245 3.22 -24.26 -1.82
CA ASN A 245 2.17 -23.30 -2.19
C ASN A 245 1.88 -22.30 -1.07
N PHE A 246 1.81 -22.74 0.20
CA PHE A 246 1.68 -21.81 1.33
C PHE A 246 2.92 -20.91 1.48
N GLY A 247 4.11 -21.48 1.34
CA GLY A 247 5.38 -20.74 1.35
C GLY A 247 5.43 -19.68 0.25
N LEU A 248 4.97 -20.02 -0.96
CA LEU A 248 4.84 -19.09 -2.08
C LEU A 248 3.88 -17.95 -1.75
N LEU A 249 2.71 -18.24 -1.16
CA LEU A 249 1.76 -17.22 -0.72
C LEU A 249 2.37 -16.23 0.28
N VAL A 250 3.11 -16.71 1.28
CA VAL A 250 3.85 -15.82 2.20
C VAL A 250 4.96 -15.05 1.47
N PHE A 251 5.61 -15.70 0.50
CA PHE A 251 6.65 -15.08 -0.33
C PHE A 251 6.11 -13.95 -1.22
N TYR A 252 4.78 -13.80 -1.42
CA TYR A 252 4.17 -12.65 -2.12
C TYR A 252 4.49 -11.29 -1.48
N LEU A 253 4.97 -11.26 -0.23
CA LEU A 253 5.55 -10.05 0.35
C LEU A 253 6.65 -9.47 -0.53
N PHE A 254 7.49 -10.30 -1.13
CA PHE A 254 8.60 -9.86 -1.96
C PHE A 254 8.13 -9.21 -3.29
N PRO A 255 7.29 -9.85 -4.13
CA PRO A 255 6.67 -9.21 -5.29
C PRO A 255 5.96 -7.89 -4.95
N ILE A 256 5.15 -7.84 -3.89
CA ILE A 256 4.46 -6.61 -3.47
C ILE A 256 5.48 -5.53 -3.10
N MET A 257 6.53 -5.87 -2.35
CA MET A 257 7.60 -4.93 -2.03
C MET A 257 8.27 -4.37 -3.29
N MET A 258 8.50 -5.21 -4.31
CA MET A 258 9.08 -4.78 -5.58
C MET A 258 8.14 -3.85 -6.37
N MET A 259 6.85 -4.18 -6.41
CA MET A 259 5.82 -3.38 -7.10
C MET A 259 5.63 -1.99 -6.50
N ILE A 260 5.72 -1.86 -5.17
CA ILE A 260 5.49 -0.57 -4.49
C ILE A 260 6.72 0.33 -4.48
N MET A 261 7.90 -0.24 -4.71
CA MET A 261 9.17 0.45 -4.57
C MET A 261 9.32 1.69 -5.47
N PRO A 262 8.93 1.66 -6.77
CA PRO A 262 8.95 2.87 -7.60
C PRO A 262 8.04 3.97 -7.05
N ALA A 263 6.83 3.62 -6.63
CA ALA A 263 5.88 4.56 -6.04
C ALA A 263 6.44 5.17 -4.74
N TYR A 264 7.08 4.36 -3.89
CA TYR A 264 7.69 4.84 -2.65
C TYR A 264 8.86 5.82 -2.89
N VAL A 265 9.72 5.52 -3.87
CA VAL A 265 10.85 6.39 -4.24
C VAL A 265 10.33 7.74 -4.77
N LEU A 266 9.31 7.73 -5.62
CA LEU A 266 8.72 8.96 -6.17
C LEU A 266 7.97 9.77 -5.09
N TYR A 267 7.22 9.10 -4.22
CA TYR A 267 6.62 9.71 -3.04
C TYR A 267 7.68 10.45 -2.21
N TRP A 268 8.78 9.78 -1.90
CA TRP A 268 9.84 10.33 -1.09
C TRP A 268 10.51 11.55 -1.73
N LYS A 269 10.80 11.47 -3.04
CA LYS A 269 11.51 12.50 -3.77
C LYS A 269 10.66 13.73 -4.06
N PHE A 270 9.37 13.56 -4.35
CA PHE A 270 8.52 14.64 -4.87
C PHE A 270 7.36 14.99 -3.93
N CYS A 271 6.60 14.00 -3.47
CA CYS A 271 5.39 14.23 -2.69
C CYS A 271 5.72 14.73 -1.27
N ARG A 272 6.67 14.09 -0.57
CA ARG A 272 7.08 14.47 0.79
C ARG A 272 7.51 15.95 0.88
N PRO A 273 8.51 16.44 0.11
CA PRO A 273 8.95 17.83 0.24
C PRO A 273 7.86 18.85 -0.11
N TYR A 274 7.06 18.56 -1.15
CA TYR A 274 5.97 19.44 -1.57
C TYR A 274 4.90 19.58 -0.48
N MET A 275 4.41 18.45 0.04
CA MET A 275 3.35 18.44 1.03
C MET A 275 3.81 18.97 2.38
N THR A 276 5.03 18.66 2.81
CA THR A 276 5.61 19.25 4.03
C THR A 276 5.63 20.78 3.92
N LYS A 277 6.11 21.35 2.80
CA LYS A 277 6.08 22.81 2.56
C LYS A 277 4.66 23.38 2.58
N LYS A 278 3.71 22.70 1.91
CA LYS A 278 2.31 23.14 1.83
C LYS A 278 1.62 23.13 3.20
N LEU A 279 1.84 22.08 4.00
CA LEU A 279 1.25 21.93 5.33
C LEU A 279 1.81 22.98 6.31
N ILE A 280 3.12 23.25 6.27
CA ILE A 280 3.75 24.32 7.07
C ILE A 280 3.15 25.68 6.72
N LYS A 281 2.99 25.99 5.43
CA LYS A 281 2.43 27.27 4.97
C LYS A 281 1.02 27.49 5.52
N ASN A 282 0.15 26.49 5.39
CA ASN A 282 -1.24 26.57 5.87
C ASN A 282 -1.34 26.75 7.39
N LEU A 283 -0.40 26.19 8.16
CA LEU A 283 -0.34 26.35 9.62
C LEU A 283 0.04 27.79 9.99
N LYS A 284 1.12 28.33 9.40
CA LYS A 284 1.56 29.71 9.66
C LYS A 284 0.48 30.73 9.30
N GLU A 285 -0.21 30.53 8.19
CA GLU A 285 -1.36 31.39 7.82
C GLU A 285 -2.49 31.31 8.87
N SER A 286 -2.73 30.13 9.44
CA SER A 286 -3.75 29.97 10.48
C SER A 286 -3.36 30.60 11.82
N GLU A 287 -2.07 30.61 12.18
CA GLU A 287 -1.53 31.28 13.37
C GLU A 287 -1.65 32.82 13.23
N LEU A 288 -1.24 33.37 12.09
CA LEU A 288 -1.35 34.81 11.80
C LEU A 288 -2.81 35.31 11.85
N LEU A 289 -3.76 34.54 11.33
CA LEU A 289 -5.18 34.88 11.38
C LEU A 289 -5.76 34.84 12.80
N LEU A 290 -5.21 34.00 13.68
CA LEU A 290 -5.59 33.99 15.09
C LEU A 290 -5.05 35.23 15.80
N GLU A 291 -3.77 35.57 15.58
CA GLU A 291 -3.17 36.79 16.16
C GLU A 291 -3.91 38.07 15.77
N MET A 292 -4.35 38.17 14.51
CA MET A 292 -5.14 39.33 14.04
C MET A 292 -6.50 39.43 14.75
N LYS A 293 -7.16 38.30 15.04
CA LYS A 293 -8.45 38.28 15.76
C LYS A 293 -8.33 38.62 17.24
N PHE A 294 -7.16 38.42 17.86
CA PHE A 294 -6.94 38.79 19.27
C PHE A 294 -6.48 40.24 19.44
N LYS A 295 -6.08 40.92 18.36
CA LYS A 295 -5.71 42.35 18.35
C LYS A 295 -6.84 43.30 17.96
N SER A 296 -7.98 42.77 17.47
CA SER A 296 -9.21 43.51 17.16
C SER A 296 -10.23 43.42 18.28
#